data_AF-A0A1F8NAD2-F1
#
_entry.id   AF-A0A1F8NAD2-F1
#
_cell.length_a   1.000
_cell.length_b   1.000
_cell.length_c   1.000
_cell.angle_alpha   90.00
_cell.angle_beta   90.00
_cell.angle_gamma   90.00
#
_symmetry.space_group_name_H-M   'P 1'
#
loop_
_entity.id
_entity.type
_entity.pdbx_description
1 polymer ?
#
loop_
_entity_poly.entity_id
_entity_poly.type
_entity_poly.pdbx_seq_one_letter_code
_entity_poly.pdbx_strand_id
1 'polypeptide(L)'
;MLFRSTGLGKTELKAKVTGVVRQGDYLILQVDTLEPVRWKIRAGISLPDMWVVIKAMIKPANLKILLSNRWVKEAEHPGEF
;
A
#
# COMPACT_ATOMS: atom_id res chain seq x y z
N MET A 1 -1.50 3.26 5.74
CA MET A 1 -1.31 1.87 5.24
C MET A 1 -1.20 0.95 6.43
N LEU A 2 -1.76 -0.25 6.31
CA LEU A 2 -1.56 -1.33 7.27
C LEU A 2 -0.76 -2.43 6.57
N PHE A 3 0.19 -3.02 7.28
CA PHE A 3 0.95 -4.17 6.80
C PHE A 3 0.79 -5.32 7.77
N ARG A 4 0.63 -6.51 7.21
CA ARG A 4 0.65 -7.77 7.92
C ARG A 4 1.61 -8.72 7.24
N SER A 5 2.22 -9.58 8.03
CA SER A 5 3.10 -10.64 7.55
C SER A 5 3.04 -11.80 8.53
N THR A 6 3.21 -13.02 8.02
CA THR A 6 3.28 -14.23 8.85
C THR A 6 4.36 -14.12 9.93
N GLY A 7 5.47 -13.42 9.64
CA GLY A 7 6.55 -13.16 10.58
C GLY A 7 6.23 -12.15 11.69
N LEU A 8 5.16 -11.35 11.56
CA LEU A 8 4.74 -10.38 12.57
C LEU A 8 3.75 -10.98 13.59
N GLY A 9 3.29 -12.22 13.38
CA GLY A 9 2.29 -12.87 14.22
C GLY A 9 0.95 -12.11 14.18
N LYS A 10 0.50 -11.65 15.35
CA LYS A 10 -0.74 -10.85 15.49
C LYS A 10 -0.51 -9.34 15.35
N THR A 11 0.74 -8.93 15.08
CA THR A 11 1.12 -7.52 15.04
C THR A 11 0.93 -6.97 13.64
N GLU A 12 0.43 -5.74 13.55
CA GLU A 12 0.32 -5.00 12.30
C GLU A 12 1.23 -3.77 12.32
N LEU A 13 1.78 -3.42 11.15
CA LEU A 13 2.52 -2.18 11.01
C LEU A 13 1.62 -1.10 10.42
N LYS A 14 1.45 0.00 11.14
CA LYS A 14 0.90 1.23 10.56
C LYS A 14 2.01 1.98 9.86
N ALA A 15 1.76 2.40 8.62
CA ALA A 15 2.76 3.12 7.84
C ALA A 15 2.15 4.18 6.94
N LYS A 16 3.01 5.05 6.42
CA LYS A 16 2.67 6.06 5.42
C LYS A 16 3.56 5.91 4.18
N VAL A 17 2.98 6.16 3.02
CA VAL A 17 3.76 6.33 1.79
C VAL A 17 4.52 7.65 1.89
N THR A 18 5.81 7.60 1.59
CA THR A 18 6.69 8.78 1.58
C THR A 18 7.11 9.18 0.18
N GLY A 19 7.00 8.28 -0.79
CA GLY A 19 7.30 8.59 -2.19
C GLY A 19 7.16 7.39 -3.11
N VAL A 20 7.30 7.67 -4.40
CA VAL A 20 7.35 6.68 -5.48
C VAL A 20 8.46 7.09 -6.42
N VAL A 21 9.38 6.18 -6.72
CA VAL A 21 10.53 6.45 -7.61
C VAL A 21 10.66 5.33 -8.63
N ARG A 22 10.84 5.67 -9.90
CA ARG A 22 11.18 4.68 -10.92
C ARG A 22 12.68 4.38 -10.88
N GLN A 23 13.03 3.10 -10.90
CA GLN A 23 14.41 2.63 -10.98
C GLN A 23 14.51 1.48 -11.99
N GLY A 24 14.94 1.81 -13.21
CA GLY A 24 14.95 0.86 -14.34
C GLY A 24 13.55 0.33 -14.63
N ASP A 25 13.41 -0.99 -14.55
CA ASP A 25 12.17 -1.75 -14.77
C ASP A 25 11.36 -1.95 -13.49
N TYR A 26 11.65 -1.19 -12.44
CA TYR A 26 10.91 -1.21 -11.19
C TYR A 26 10.31 0.15 -10.86
N LEU A 27 9.12 0.11 -10.26
CA LEU A 27 8.54 1.22 -9.51
C LEU A 27 8.74 0.95 -8.02
N ILE A 28 9.50 1.80 -7.34
CA ILE A 28 9.81 1.66 -5.92
C ILE A 28 8.83 2.50 -5.10
N LEU A 29 7.96 1.83 -4.35
CA LEU A 29 7.12 2.46 -3.34
C LEU A 29 7.94 2.63 -2.05
N GLN A 30 8.14 3.88 -1.64
CA GLN A 30 8.83 4.23 -0.41
C GLN A 30 7.81 4.40 0.71
N VAL A 31 7.99 3.63 1.79
CA VAL A 31 7.05 3.59 2.91
C VAL A 31 7.82 3.70 4.22
N ASP A 32 7.32 4.51 5.14
CA ASP A 32 7.86 4.63 6.48
C ASP A 32 6.83 4.13 7.50
N THR A 33 7.19 3.15 8.32
CA THR A 33 6.32 2.64 9.38
C THR A 33 6.36 3.55 10.60
N LEU A 34 5.23 3.63 11.30
CA LEU A 34 4.98 4.53 12.43
C LEU A 34 4.85 3.74 13.73
N GLU A 35 4.09 2.65 13.70
CA GLU A 35 3.81 1.77 14.84
C GLU A 35 3.83 0.30 14.39
N PRO A 36 4.23 -0.65 15.25
CA PRO A 36 4.92 -0.42 16.53
C PRO A 36 6.41 -0.05 16.36
N VAL A 37 7.00 -0.31 15.19
CA VAL A 37 8.42 -0.07 14.92
C VAL A 37 8.55 0.89 13.74
N ARG A 38 9.59 1.74 13.75
CA ARG A 38 9.89 2.69 12.67
C ARG A 38 10.96 2.16 11.73
N TRP A 39 10.54 1.76 10.54
CA TRP A 39 11.37 1.24 9.46
C TRP A 39 11.13 2.04 8.19
N LYS A 40 12.16 2.05 7.33
CA LYS A 40 12.06 2.50 5.94
C LYS A 40 11.89 1.28 5.06
N ILE A 41 10.66 1.01 4.64
CA ILE A 41 10.31 -0.07 3.72
C ILE A 41 10.41 0.43 2.28
N ARG A 42 10.94 -0.43 1.40
CA ARG A 42 11.00 -0.21 -0.05
C ARG A 42 10.37 -1.40 -0.74
N ALA A 43 9.22 -1.21 -1.38
CA ALA A 43 8.55 -2.25 -2.15
C ALA A 43 8.82 -1.99 -3.63
N GLY A 44 9.54 -2.90 -4.29
CA GLY A 44 9.80 -2.85 -5.72
C GLY A 44 8.72 -3.58 -6.48
N ILE A 45 8.08 -2.90 -7.42
CA ILE A 45 7.07 -3.46 -8.32
C ILE A 45 7.71 -3.56 -9.71
N SER A 46 7.89 -4.78 -10.22
CA SER A 46 8.43 -5.00 -11.56
C SER A 46 7.43 -4.57 -12.64
N LEU A 47 7.86 -4.32 -13.88
CA LEU A 47 6.95 -3.95 -14.97
C LEU A 47 5.79 -4.96 -15.19
N PRO A 48 6.02 -6.30 -15.20
CA PRO A 48 4.92 -7.25 -15.31
C PRO A 48 3.92 -7.16 -14.16
N ASP A 49 4.41 -7.05 -12.92
CA ASP A 49 3.55 -6.93 -11.73
C ASP A 49 2.80 -5.60 -11.71
N MET A 50 3.42 -4.53 -12.20
CA MET A 50 2.79 -3.23 -12.35
C MET A 50 1.55 -3.33 -13.24
N TRP A 51 1.59 -4.17 -14.28
CA TRP A 51 0.41 -4.41 -15.12
C TRP A 51 -0.70 -5.16 -14.36
N VAL A 52 -0.34 -6.05 -13.43
CA VAL A 52 -1.34 -6.68 -12.55
C VAL A 52 -2.00 -5.62 -11.65
N VAL A 53 -1.22 -4.71 -11.07
CA VAL A 53 -1.71 -3.61 -10.23
C VAL A 53 -2.63 -2.67 -11.01
N ILE A 54 -2.22 -2.21 -12.20
CA ILE A 54 -3.02 -1.29 -13.02
C ILE A 54 -4.35 -1.95 -13.40
N LYS A 55 -4.34 -3.21 -13.87
CA LYS A 55 -5.57 -3.94 -14.22
C LYS A 55 -6.51 -4.09 -13.02
N ALA A 56 -5.98 -4.29 -11.82
CA ALA A 56 -6.79 -4.35 -10.60
C ALA A 56 -7.39 -2.98 -10.25
N MET A 57 -6.64 -1.89 -10.40
CA MET A 57 -7.11 -0.53 -10.08
C MET A 57 -8.24 -0.05 -11.00
N ILE A 58 -8.21 -0.39 -12.29
CA ILE A 58 -9.22 0.05 -13.27
C ILE A 58 -10.54 -0.71 -13.19
N LYS A 59 -10.67 -1.74 -12.32
CA LYS A 59 -11.94 -2.44 -12.15
C LYS A 59 -13.01 -1.46 -11.64
N PRO A 60 -14.24 -1.46 -12.21
CA PRO A 60 -15.28 -0.50 -11.82
C PRO A 60 -15.59 -0.49 -10.32
N ALA A 61 -15.51 -1.64 -9.65
CA ALA A 61 -15.69 -1.73 -8.20
C ALA A 61 -14.65 -0.91 -7.42
N ASN A 62 -13.40 -0.89 -7.88
CA ASN A 62 -12.30 -0.16 -7.25
C ASN A 62 -12.29 1.32 -7.64
N LEU A 63 -12.64 1.66 -8.89
CA LEU A 63 -12.72 3.05 -9.36
C LEU A 63 -13.74 3.89 -8.59
N LYS A 64 -14.77 3.28 -8.01
CA LYS A 64 -15.73 3.99 -7.15
C LYS A 64 -15.05 4.70 -5.96
N ILE A 65 -13.87 4.23 -5.52
CA ILE A 65 -13.12 4.88 -4.45
C ILE A 65 -12.70 6.29 -4.84
N LEU A 66 -12.46 6.55 -6.13
CA LEU A 66 -12.02 7.85 -6.62
C LEU A 66 -13.09 8.94 -6.44
N LEU A 67 -14.36 8.54 -6.47
CA LEU A 67 -15.53 9.41 -6.29
C LEU A 67 -15.96 9.53 -4.82
N SER A 68 -15.23 8.90 -3.89
CA SER A 68 -15.55 8.95 -2.46
C SER A 68 -15.20 10.32 -1.89
N ASN A 69 -16.06 10.88 -1.03
CA ASN A 69 -15.72 12.09 -0.25
C ASN A 69 -14.93 11.78 1.03
N ARG A 70 -14.56 10.51 1.25
CA ARG A 70 -13.97 10.03 2.52
C ARG A 70 -12.43 10.05 2.54
N TRP A 71 -11.77 10.72 1.60
CA TRP A 71 -10.31 10.77 1.51
C TRP A 71 -9.60 11.28 2.76
N VAL A 72 -10.28 12.12 3.55
CA VAL A 72 -9.74 12.73 4.78
C VAL A 72 -10.16 11.96 6.04
N LYS A 73 -11.14 11.04 5.93
CA LYS A 73 -11.60 10.25 7.08
C LYS A 73 -10.52 9.23 7.45
N GLU A 74 -10.28 9.05 8.75
CA GLU A 74 -9.47 7.93 9.23
C GLU A 74 -10.10 6.60 8.76
N ALA A 75 -9.29 5.77 8.09
CA ALA A 75 -9.76 4.52 7.51
C ALA A 75 -10.11 3.53 8.62
N GLU A 76 -11.30 2.94 8.54
CA GLU A 76 -11.70 1.87 9.45
C GLU A 76 -10.83 0.62 9.21
N HIS A 77 -10.54 -0.12 10.28
CA HIS A 77 -9.70 -1.32 10.19
C HIS A 77 -10.37 -2.38 9.31
N PRO A 78 -9.70 -2.89 8.26
CA PRO A 78 -10.32 -3.77 7.26
C PRO A 78 -10.45 -5.23 7.73
N GLY A 79 -10.46 -5.51 9.03
CA GLY A 79 -10.46 -6.87 9.58
C GLY A 79 -9.20 -7.67 9.21
N GLU A 80 -9.37 -8.94 8.81
CA GLU A 80 -8.30 -9.81 8.35
C GLU A 80 -8.08 -9.58 6.84
N PHE A 81 -6.95 -8.98 6.45
CA PHE A 81 -6.57 -8.64 5.07
C PHE A 81 -5.22 -9.23 4.68
#